data_AF-A0A529ZJ77-F1
#
_entry.id   AF-A0A529ZJ77-F1
#
_cell.length_a   1.000
_cell.length_b   1.000
_cell.length_c   1.000
_cell.angle_alpha   90.00
_cell.angle_beta   90.00
_cell.angle_gamma   90.00
#
_symmetry.space_group_name_H-M   'P 1'
#
loop_
_entity.id
_entity.type
_entity.pdbx_description
1 polymer ?
#
loop_
_entity_poly.entity_id
_entity_poly.type
_entity_poly.pdbx_seq_one_letter_code
_entity_poly.pdbx_strand_id
1 'polypeptide(L)'
;RYPYQPGDPKITAPGKVLTELPGGPIDHHWTKSLVASPDGSLLYVGVGSNSNITENGIQAEKDRAAIWEVDRATGRSRIFASGLRNPNGLSFEPESKALWAVVNERDELGPNLVPDYMTSVKDGAFYGWPYSYYGQHVDPRVMPQRPDLVAKAIPPDYALSSHVAPLGLAFY
;
A
#
# COMPACT_ATOMS: atom_id res chain seq x y z
N ARG A 1 5.34 -11.75 16.22
CA ARG A 1 5.33 -13.23 16.26
C ARG A 1 4.96 -13.67 17.66
N TYR A 2 4.03 -14.61 17.74
CA TYR A 2 3.65 -15.25 18.98
C TYR A 2 3.80 -16.76 18.80
N PRO A 3 4.23 -17.51 19.82
CA PRO A 3 4.02 -18.95 19.81
C PRO A 3 2.51 -19.18 19.77
N TYR A 4 2.07 -20.00 18.82
CA TYR A 4 0.66 -20.32 18.62
C TYR A 4 0.54 -21.79 18.27
N GLN A 5 -0.38 -22.47 18.94
CA GLN A 5 -0.84 -23.80 18.58
C GLN A 5 -2.33 -23.73 18.20
N PRO A 6 -2.76 -24.42 17.13
CA PRO A 6 -4.17 -24.48 16.78
C PRO A 6 -5.03 -24.91 17.98
N GLY A 7 -6.04 -24.12 18.31
CA GLY A 7 -6.92 -24.33 19.46
C GLY A 7 -6.55 -23.53 20.72
N ASP A 8 -5.42 -22.82 20.75
CA ASP A 8 -5.09 -21.92 21.86
C ASP A 8 -6.18 -20.84 22.03
N PRO A 9 -6.84 -20.75 23.21
CA PRO A 9 -7.89 -19.76 23.43
C PRO A 9 -7.34 -18.38 23.77
N LYS A 10 -6.04 -18.29 24.12
CA LYS A 10 -5.36 -17.05 24.49
C LYS A 10 -3.85 -17.18 24.27
N ILE A 11 -3.22 -16.09 23.82
CA ILE A 11 -1.76 -15.94 23.76
C ILE A 11 -1.26 -15.45 25.14
N THR A 12 -0.36 -16.22 25.76
CA THR A 12 0.18 -15.92 27.11
C THR A 12 1.65 -15.50 27.09
N ALA A 13 2.38 -15.83 26.02
CA ALA A 13 3.78 -15.45 25.86
C ALA A 13 3.92 -14.03 25.27
N PRO A 14 5.00 -13.30 25.61
CA PRO A 14 5.28 -12.02 24.99
C PRO A 14 5.51 -12.17 23.48
N GLY A 15 5.05 -11.19 22.72
CA GLY A 15 5.28 -11.14 21.28
C GLY A 15 6.72 -10.77 20.97
N LYS A 16 7.28 -11.39 19.93
CA LYS A 16 8.53 -10.94 19.29
C LYS A 16 8.19 -10.08 18.08
N VAL A 17 8.69 -8.84 18.03
CA VAL A 17 8.56 -7.99 16.84
C VAL A 17 9.19 -8.70 15.64
N LEU A 18 8.48 -8.69 14.50
CA LEU A 18 8.99 -9.23 13.24
C LEU A 18 9.74 -8.15 12.47
N THR A 19 9.03 -7.07 12.17
CA THR A 19 9.49 -5.93 11.39
C THR A 19 8.72 -4.70 11.89
N GLU A 20 9.43 -3.61 12.16
CA GLU A 20 8.81 -2.33 12.47
C GLU A 20 8.26 -1.71 11.18
N LEU A 21 7.03 -1.21 11.23
CA LEU A 21 6.38 -0.52 10.11
C LEU A 21 6.16 0.95 10.50
N PRO A 22 6.06 1.87 9.51
CA PRO A 22 5.77 3.27 9.79
C PRO A 22 4.47 3.42 10.60
N GLY A 23 4.55 4.08 11.76
CA GLY A 23 3.42 4.24 12.69
C GLY A 23 3.47 5.49 13.59
N GLY A 24 4.41 6.41 13.40
CA GLY A 24 4.50 7.61 14.23
C GLY A 24 5.67 8.55 13.88
N PRO A 25 5.70 9.79 14.40
CA PRO A 25 4.74 10.39 15.36
C PRO A 25 3.38 10.76 14.73
N ILE A 26 3.26 10.72 13.41
CA ILE A 26 2.02 10.92 12.65
C ILE A 26 1.69 9.60 11.96
N ASP A 27 0.43 9.18 12.05
CA ASP A 27 -0.07 7.96 11.41
C ASP A 27 -1.51 8.12 10.93
N HIS A 28 -1.69 8.89 9.85
CA HIS A 28 -3.02 9.21 9.34
C HIS A 28 -3.72 7.98 8.73
N HIS A 29 -3.06 7.27 7.80
CA HIS A 29 -3.49 5.95 7.34
C HIS A 29 -2.86 4.85 8.21
N TRP A 30 -3.46 4.65 9.38
CA TRP A 30 -2.94 3.77 10.43
C TRP A 30 -3.12 2.29 10.15
N THR A 31 -4.07 1.90 9.29
CA THR A 31 -4.27 0.51 8.87
C THR A 31 -3.03 -0.04 8.15
N LYS A 32 -2.78 -1.33 8.32
CA LYS A 32 -1.71 -2.07 7.65
C LYS A 32 -2.29 -3.37 7.10
N SER A 33 -2.63 -3.39 5.81
CA SER A 33 -3.15 -4.59 5.17
C SER A 33 -2.06 -5.65 5.10
N LEU A 34 -2.40 -6.93 5.22
CA LEU A 34 -1.41 -8.01 5.29
C LEU A 34 -1.92 -9.24 4.55
N VAL A 35 -1.10 -9.75 3.62
CA VAL A 35 -1.35 -11.03 2.95
C VAL A 35 -0.05 -11.84 2.90
N ALA A 36 -0.12 -13.14 3.12
CA ALA A 36 1.02 -14.03 2.94
C ALA A 36 1.16 -14.40 1.45
N SER A 37 2.40 -14.60 0.97
CA SER A 37 2.64 -15.21 -0.33
C SER A 37 1.96 -16.60 -0.42
N PRO A 38 1.72 -17.13 -1.63
CA PRO A 38 1.09 -18.45 -1.79
C PRO A 38 1.82 -19.60 -1.07
N ASP A 39 3.15 -19.53 -0.96
CA ASP A 39 3.97 -20.49 -0.20
C ASP A 39 4.16 -20.09 1.28
N GLY A 40 3.64 -18.91 1.65
CA GLY A 40 3.72 -18.29 2.97
C GLY A 40 5.10 -17.77 3.37
N SER A 41 6.14 -17.92 2.55
CA SER A 41 7.51 -17.53 2.92
C SER A 41 7.67 -16.01 3.12
N LEU A 42 6.86 -15.23 2.42
CA LEU A 42 6.86 -13.77 2.45
C LEU A 42 5.50 -13.24 2.95
N LEU A 43 5.54 -12.04 3.50
CA LEU A 43 4.37 -11.25 3.87
C LEU A 43 4.40 -9.95 3.06
N TYR A 44 3.26 -9.61 2.46
CA TYR A 44 3.06 -8.34 1.76
C TYR A 44 2.20 -7.42 2.61
N VAL A 45 2.70 -6.23 2.90
CA VAL A 45 2.08 -5.29 3.83
C VAL A 45 1.78 -3.97 3.15
N GLY A 46 0.52 -3.58 3.05
CA GLY A 46 0.14 -2.27 2.57
C GLY A 46 0.34 -1.22 3.65
N VAL A 47 1.07 -0.16 3.33
CA VAL A 47 1.37 0.97 4.22
C VAL A 47 0.87 2.24 3.56
N GLY A 48 -0.19 2.82 4.12
CA GLY A 48 -0.75 4.08 3.62
C GLY A 48 0.14 5.30 3.89
N SER A 49 -0.09 6.36 3.12
CA SER A 49 0.52 7.68 3.29
C SER A 49 0.17 8.28 4.66
N ASN A 50 0.92 9.29 5.06
CA ASN A 50 0.69 10.04 6.28
C ASN A 50 -0.27 11.23 6.09
N SER A 51 -0.75 11.43 4.86
CA SER A 51 -1.40 12.65 4.45
C SER A 51 -2.20 12.42 3.16
N ASN A 52 -2.94 13.43 2.72
CA ASN A 52 -3.68 13.34 1.47
C ASN A 52 -2.73 13.43 0.27
N ILE A 53 -1.93 14.50 0.21
CA ILE A 53 -0.94 14.80 -0.82
C ILE A 53 0.27 15.55 -0.24
N THR A 54 0.93 14.97 0.76
CA THR A 54 2.21 15.41 1.35
C THR A 54 2.13 16.64 2.25
N GLU A 55 0.98 16.92 2.87
CA GLU A 55 0.76 18.08 3.74
C GLU A 55 1.77 18.15 4.92
N ASN A 56 2.27 17.01 5.38
CA ASN A 56 3.28 16.90 6.43
C ASN A 56 4.72 16.90 5.91
N GLY A 57 4.90 17.20 4.62
CA GLY A 57 6.17 17.15 3.90
C GLY A 57 6.54 15.74 3.43
N ILE A 58 7.28 15.67 2.32
CA ILE A 58 7.67 14.39 1.69
C ILE A 58 8.48 13.46 2.64
N GLN A 59 9.15 14.02 3.64
CA GLN A 59 9.90 13.24 4.63
C GLN A 59 8.98 12.46 5.56
N ALA A 60 7.78 12.97 5.87
CA ALA A 60 6.79 12.24 6.67
C ALA A 60 6.21 11.03 5.92
N GLU A 61 6.41 10.97 4.60
CA GLU A 61 5.97 9.91 3.70
C GLU A 61 7.04 8.85 3.46
N LYS A 62 8.18 8.94 4.16
CA LYS A 62 9.24 7.95 4.05
C LYS A 62 8.71 6.55 4.36
N ASP A 63 8.98 5.64 3.42
CA ASP A 63 8.59 4.23 3.45
C ASP A 63 7.06 3.99 3.57
N ARG A 64 6.25 5.00 3.18
CA ARG A 64 4.79 4.98 3.15
C ARG A 64 4.27 5.07 1.70
N ALA A 65 2.94 5.00 1.55
CA ALA A 65 2.26 4.93 0.25
C ALA A 65 2.83 3.80 -0.63
N ALA A 66 2.97 2.63 -0.02
CA ALA A 66 3.75 1.53 -0.55
C ALA A 66 3.23 0.18 -0.07
N ILE A 67 3.61 -0.86 -0.80
CA ILE A 67 3.50 -2.24 -0.35
C ILE A 67 4.91 -2.71 0.01
N TRP A 68 5.08 -3.22 1.21
CA TRP A 68 6.32 -3.84 1.69
C TRP A 68 6.28 -5.33 1.44
N GLU A 69 7.43 -5.92 1.11
CA GLU A 69 7.66 -7.36 1.15
C GLU A 69 8.55 -7.67 2.37
N VAL A 70 8.11 -8.61 3.19
CA VAL A 70 8.75 -8.98 4.46
C VAL A 70 9.00 -10.48 4.49
N ASP A 71 10.25 -10.86 4.70
CA ASP A 71 10.62 -12.26 4.92
C ASP A 71 10.06 -12.75 6.27
N ARG A 72 9.18 -13.77 6.21
CA ARG A 72 8.46 -14.24 7.40
C ARG A 72 9.39 -14.85 8.44
N ALA A 73 10.56 -15.38 8.05
CA ALA A 73 11.49 -16.10 8.91
C ALA A 73 12.52 -15.18 9.59
N THR A 74 12.93 -14.11 8.92
CA THR A 74 14.00 -13.21 9.37
C THR A 74 13.51 -11.81 9.74
N GLY A 75 12.39 -11.35 9.16
CA GLY A 75 11.92 -9.97 9.30
C GLY A 75 12.63 -8.97 8.38
N ARG A 76 13.56 -9.44 7.54
CA ARG A 76 14.16 -8.62 6.47
C ARG A 76 13.06 -8.11 5.56
N SER A 77 13.10 -6.83 5.22
CA SER A 77 12.06 -6.21 4.42
C SER A 77 12.60 -5.24 3.39
N ARG A 78 11.75 -4.94 2.40
CA ARG A 78 11.97 -3.93 1.37
C ARG A 78 10.64 -3.36 0.89
N ILE A 79 10.69 -2.22 0.20
CA ILE A 79 9.57 -1.76 -0.61
C ILE A 79 9.44 -2.67 -1.84
N PHE A 80 8.28 -3.30 -1.98
CA PHE A 80 7.91 -4.10 -3.14
C PHE A 80 7.39 -3.22 -4.27
N ALA A 81 6.48 -2.31 -3.97
CA ALA A 81 5.95 -1.32 -4.90
C ALA A 81 5.63 -0.02 -4.16
N SER A 82 5.71 1.13 -4.84
CA SER A 82 5.48 2.46 -4.24
C SER A 82 4.53 3.32 -5.06
N GLY A 83 4.15 4.48 -4.52
CA GLY A 83 3.22 5.40 -5.16
C GLY A 83 1.77 4.94 -5.13
N LEU A 84 1.43 4.08 -4.18
CA LEU A 84 0.08 3.60 -3.88
C LEU A 84 -0.39 4.34 -2.63
N ARG A 85 -1.22 5.39 -2.73
CA ARG A 85 -1.54 6.27 -1.59
C ARG A 85 -1.97 5.51 -0.33
N ASN A 86 -2.96 4.63 -0.45
CA ASN A 86 -3.44 3.83 0.68
C ASN A 86 -3.90 2.41 0.24
N PRO A 87 -2.98 1.44 0.11
CA PRO A 87 -3.29 0.08 -0.33
C PRO A 87 -3.95 -0.75 0.79
N ASN A 88 -5.26 -0.56 0.96
CA ASN A 88 -6.02 -1.10 2.09
C ASN A 88 -6.38 -2.58 1.98
N GLY A 89 -6.46 -3.12 0.76
CA GLY A 89 -6.76 -4.54 0.55
C GLY A 89 -5.72 -5.15 -0.36
N LEU A 90 -5.23 -6.33 0.02
CA LEU A 90 -4.26 -7.11 -0.75
C LEU A 90 -4.76 -8.54 -0.91
N SER A 91 -4.61 -9.12 -2.10
CA SER A 91 -4.89 -10.54 -2.32
C SER A 91 -4.04 -11.09 -3.45
N PHE A 92 -3.71 -12.38 -3.39
CA PHE A 92 -3.09 -13.08 -4.50
C PHE A 92 -4.16 -13.68 -5.40
N GLU A 93 -4.11 -13.38 -6.69
CA GLU A 93 -5.00 -13.99 -7.67
C GLU A 93 -4.66 -15.49 -7.80
N PRO A 94 -5.66 -16.39 -7.71
CA PRO A 94 -5.42 -17.82 -7.51
C PRO A 94 -4.74 -18.52 -8.69
N GLU A 95 -4.88 -18.08 -9.93
CA GLU A 95 -4.31 -18.75 -11.09
C GLU A 95 -2.90 -18.25 -11.41
N SER A 96 -2.76 -16.96 -11.69
CA SER A 96 -1.51 -16.27 -12.05
C SER A 96 -0.58 -16.03 -10.87
N LYS A 97 -1.10 -16.07 -9.63
CA LYS A 97 -0.38 -15.70 -8.40
C LYS A 97 0.13 -14.25 -8.41
N ALA A 98 -0.47 -13.38 -9.23
CA ALA A 98 -0.20 -11.95 -9.16
C ALA A 98 -0.73 -11.38 -7.83
N LEU A 99 0.03 -10.48 -7.20
CA LEU A 99 -0.46 -9.68 -6.09
C LEU A 99 -1.39 -8.60 -6.65
N TRP A 100 -2.55 -8.43 -6.02
CA TRP A 100 -3.51 -7.38 -6.36
C TRP A 100 -3.75 -6.49 -5.15
N ALA A 101 -4.01 -5.21 -5.41
CA ALA A 101 -4.34 -4.22 -4.40
C ALA A 101 -5.58 -3.41 -4.79
N VAL A 102 -6.38 -3.05 -3.79
CA VAL A 102 -7.30 -1.91 -3.86
C VAL A 102 -6.70 -0.74 -3.11
N VAL A 103 -6.80 0.46 -3.71
CA VAL A 103 -6.14 1.66 -3.21
C VAL A 103 -7.14 2.80 -3.10
N ASN A 104 -7.13 3.50 -1.96
CA ASN A 104 -7.87 4.76 -1.82
C ASN A 104 -6.99 5.91 -2.32
N GLU A 105 -7.46 6.66 -3.29
CA GLU A 105 -6.75 7.81 -3.86
C GLU A 105 -7.02 9.11 -3.11
N ARG A 106 -6.40 10.18 -3.60
CA ARG A 106 -6.37 11.51 -3.02
C ARG A 106 -7.72 12.19 -3.10
N ASP A 107 -7.90 13.03 -2.11
CA ASP A 107 -9.06 13.87 -1.90
C ASP A 107 -8.84 15.27 -2.51
N GLU A 108 -9.91 16.06 -2.46
CA GLU A 108 -9.90 17.51 -2.77
C GLU A 108 -9.64 17.86 -4.23
N LEU A 109 -9.94 16.96 -5.17
CA LEU A 109 -10.01 17.23 -6.62
C LEU A 109 -11.45 17.23 -7.16
N GLY A 110 -12.42 17.34 -6.24
CA GLY A 110 -13.85 17.33 -6.55
C GLY A 110 -14.49 15.95 -6.38
N PRO A 111 -15.81 15.82 -6.65
CA PRO A 111 -16.55 14.60 -6.37
C PRO A 111 -16.26 13.46 -7.36
N ASN A 112 -15.77 13.78 -8.55
CA ASN A 112 -15.62 12.83 -9.65
C ASN A 112 -14.15 12.56 -10.02
N LEU A 113 -13.21 13.03 -9.21
CA LEU A 113 -11.76 12.86 -9.39
C LEU A 113 -11.09 12.87 -8.00
N VAL A 114 -10.16 11.98 -7.68
CA VAL A 114 -9.54 10.90 -8.50
C VAL A 114 -10.26 9.56 -8.25
N PRO A 115 -10.36 8.66 -9.24
CA PRO A 115 -10.90 7.32 -8.99
C PRO A 115 -10.03 6.56 -7.98
N ASP A 116 -10.68 5.92 -7.02
CA ASP A 116 -10.07 4.77 -6.36
C ASP A 116 -9.88 3.67 -7.41
N TYR A 117 -8.94 2.76 -7.15
CA TYR A 117 -8.57 1.78 -8.16
C TYR A 117 -8.24 0.41 -7.58
N MET A 118 -8.30 -0.58 -8.47
CA MET A 118 -7.81 -1.93 -8.26
C MET A 118 -6.75 -2.23 -9.31
N THR A 119 -5.62 -2.82 -8.90
CA THR A 119 -4.53 -3.10 -9.83
C THR A 119 -3.71 -4.31 -9.39
N SER A 120 -3.18 -5.03 -10.37
CA SER A 120 -2.07 -5.95 -10.22
C SER A 120 -0.79 -5.19 -9.85
N VAL A 121 -0.11 -5.65 -8.81
CA VAL A 121 1.07 -5.02 -8.24
C VAL A 121 2.33 -5.65 -8.82
N LYS A 122 3.20 -4.83 -9.41
CA LYS A 122 4.45 -5.28 -10.02
C LYS A 122 5.64 -4.93 -9.14
N ASP A 123 6.60 -5.85 -9.03
CA ASP A 123 7.83 -5.65 -8.27
C ASP A 123 8.62 -4.43 -8.82
N GLY A 124 8.99 -3.53 -7.91
CA GLY A 124 9.75 -2.32 -8.20
C GLY A 124 8.94 -1.21 -8.87
N ALA A 125 7.64 -1.40 -9.08
CA ALA A 125 6.82 -0.42 -9.79
C ALA A 125 6.44 0.80 -8.93
N PHE A 126 6.15 1.89 -9.63
CA PHE A 126 5.70 3.16 -9.06
C PHE A 126 4.33 3.54 -9.66
N TYR A 127 3.33 3.77 -8.82
CA TYR A 127 1.94 4.01 -9.23
C TYR A 127 1.51 5.50 -9.20
N GLY A 128 2.48 6.40 -9.06
CA GLY A 128 2.31 7.84 -9.29
C GLY A 128 2.23 8.71 -8.04
N TRP A 129 1.58 8.25 -6.96
CA TRP A 129 1.44 9.08 -5.77
C TRP A 129 2.84 9.43 -5.17
N PRO A 130 3.09 10.67 -4.72
CA PRO A 130 2.16 11.79 -4.68
C PRO A 130 2.10 12.59 -6.00
N TYR A 131 3.13 12.50 -6.84
CA TYR A 131 3.38 13.42 -7.95
C TYR A 131 2.35 13.36 -9.09
N SER A 132 1.75 12.20 -9.32
CA SER A 132 0.70 12.02 -10.31
C SER A 132 -0.38 11.07 -9.83
N TYR A 133 -1.57 11.17 -10.39
CA TYR A 133 -2.65 10.21 -10.18
C TYR A 133 -2.94 9.42 -11.45
N TYR A 134 -3.47 8.21 -11.25
CA TYR A 134 -3.99 7.35 -12.32
C TYR A 134 -3.05 7.30 -13.54
N GLY A 135 -1.77 6.98 -13.30
CA GLY A 135 -0.70 7.09 -14.29
C GLY A 135 0.00 8.44 -14.25
N GLN A 136 0.10 9.11 -15.39
CA GLN A 136 0.96 10.29 -15.58
C GLN A 136 0.24 11.64 -15.44
N HIS A 137 -0.96 11.66 -14.84
CA HIS A 137 -1.69 12.92 -14.61
C HIS A 137 -1.05 13.68 -13.46
N VAL A 138 -0.26 14.70 -13.80
CA VAL A 138 0.45 15.52 -12.81
C VAL A 138 -0.52 16.15 -11.83
N ASP A 139 -0.19 16.07 -10.54
CA ASP A 139 -0.86 16.85 -9.50
C ASP A 139 -0.07 18.13 -9.22
N PRO A 140 -0.55 19.31 -9.68
CA PRO A 140 0.19 20.56 -9.53
C PRO A 140 0.31 21.03 -8.08
N ARG A 141 -0.43 20.42 -7.14
CA ARG A 141 -0.40 20.77 -5.71
C ARG A 141 0.86 20.26 -5.00
N VAL A 142 1.51 19.22 -5.54
CA VAL A 142 2.67 18.58 -4.91
C VAL A 142 3.97 19.32 -5.26
N MET A 143 4.78 19.64 -4.26
CA MET A 143 6.05 20.35 -4.45
C MET A 143 7.20 19.69 -3.66
N PRO A 144 8.43 19.65 -4.23
CA PRO A 144 8.76 19.99 -5.60
C PRO A 144 8.20 18.96 -6.60
N GLN A 145 7.93 19.40 -7.82
CA GLN A 145 7.51 18.52 -8.92
C GLN A 145 8.63 17.53 -9.28
N ARG A 146 8.25 16.32 -9.69
CA ARG A 146 9.16 15.22 -10.09
C ARG A 146 8.73 14.62 -11.43
N PRO A 147 8.92 15.34 -12.55
CA PRO A 147 8.53 14.85 -13.88
C PRO A 147 9.20 13.52 -14.23
N ASP A 148 10.40 13.27 -13.70
CA ASP A 148 11.12 12.00 -13.87
C ASP A 148 10.44 10.81 -13.18
N LEU A 149 9.70 11.04 -12.08
CA LEU A 149 8.89 10.02 -11.42
C LEU A 149 7.52 9.89 -12.06
N VAL A 150 6.91 11.01 -12.46
CA VAL A 150 5.64 11.00 -13.22
C VAL A 150 5.79 10.19 -14.50
N ALA A 151 6.88 10.35 -15.24
CA ALA A 151 7.15 9.58 -16.47
C ALA A 151 7.27 8.06 -16.24
N LYS A 152 7.59 7.62 -15.01
CA LYS A 152 7.68 6.22 -14.61
C LYS A 152 6.37 5.66 -14.03
N ALA A 153 5.40 6.53 -13.73
CA ALA A 153 4.16 6.13 -13.10
C ALA A 153 3.37 5.21 -14.04
N ILE A 154 3.04 4.02 -13.54
CA ILE A 154 2.20 3.08 -14.28
C ILE A 154 0.72 3.33 -13.96
N PRO A 155 -0.16 3.37 -14.98
CA PRO A 155 -1.58 3.50 -14.75
C PRO A 155 -2.12 2.22 -14.06
N PRO A 156 -3.03 2.34 -13.09
CA PRO A 156 -3.74 1.21 -12.52
C PRO A 156 -4.57 0.45 -13.57
N ASP A 157 -4.82 -0.84 -13.31
CA ASP A 157 -5.55 -1.70 -14.26
C ASP A 157 -7.06 -1.37 -14.34
N TYR A 158 -7.70 -1.07 -13.21
CA TYR A 158 -9.14 -0.77 -13.15
C TYR A 158 -9.44 0.45 -12.28
N ALA A 159 -10.14 1.42 -12.85
CA ALA A 159 -10.86 2.42 -12.08
C ALA A 159 -12.08 1.77 -11.43
N LEU A 160 -12.32 2.10 -10.17
CA LEU A 160 -13.61 1.90 -9.53
C LEU A 160 -14.43 3.17 -9.77
N SER A 161 -14.85 3.85 -8.71
CA SER A 161 -15.31 5.24 -8.77
C SER A 161 -14.54 6.07 -7.75
N SER A 162 -14.57 7.39 -7.88
CA SER A 162 -13.97 8.29 -6.88
C SER A 162 -14.68 8.14 -5.55
N HIS A 163 -13.90 8.16 -4.46
CA HIS A 163 -14.39 8.19 -3.08
C HIS A 163 -15.24 6.98 -2.64
N VAL A 164 -15.05 5.81 -3.27
CA VAL A 164 -15.74 4.57 -2.85
C VAL A 164 -15.03 3.88 -1.69
N ALA A 165 -13.79 4.28 -1.40
CA ALA A 165 -12.98 3.85 -0.26
C ALA A 165 -12.94 2.31 -0.10
N PRO A 166 -12.47 1.56 -1.11
CA PRO A 166 -12.41 0.10 -1.02
C PRO A 166 -11.48 -0.33 0.12
N LEU A 167 -11.95 -1.27 0.95
CA LEU A 167 -11.21 -1.78 2.11
C LEU A 167 -10.74 -3.24 1.97
N GLY A 168 -11.07 -3.90 0.87
CA GLY A 168 -10.71 -5.30 0.64
C GLY A 168 -11.04 -5.76 -0.77
N LEU A 169 -10.45 -6.89 -1.16
CA LEU A 169 -10.81 -7.65 -2.35
C LEU A 169 -10.69 -9.15 -2.05
N ALA A 170 -11.46 -9.97 -2.77
CA ALA A 170 -11.38 -11.42 -2.69
C ALA A 170 -11.56 -12.03 -4.09
N PHE A 171 -10.83 -13.10 -4.35
CA PHE A 171 -11.03 -13.95 -5.52
C PHE A 171 -11.79 -15.21 -5.06
N TYR A 172 -12.70 -15.71 -5.90
CA TYR A 172 -13.57 -16.85 -5.62
C TYR A 172 -13.33 -18.00 -6.59
#